data_AF-A0A538CNY3-F1
#
_entry.id   AF-A0A538CNY3-F1
#
_cell.length_a   1.000
_cell.length_b   1.000
_cell.length_c   1.000
_cell.angle_alpha   90.00
_cell.angle_beta   90.00
_cell.angle_gamma   90.00
#
_symmetry.space_group_name_H-M   'P 1'
#
loop_
_entity.id
_entity.type
_entity.pdbx_description
1 polymer ?
#
loop_
_entity_poly.entity_id
_entity_poly.type
_entity_poly.pdbx_seq_one_letter_code
_entity_poly.pdbx_strand_id
1 'polypeptide(L)'
;MSLALAVGALLAVGCVVLVAAPFLREPAPADDRLLRPDAAQQRRLAAAEDRDRALSALKELEFDHRTGKVSDDDYRELVPVLRRRAAETLRAIG
;
A
#
# COMPACT_ATOMS: atom_id res chain seq x y z
N MET A 1 -20.56 6.72 -55.80
CA MET A 1 -21.10 7.14 -54.48
C MET A 1 -21.23 5.98 -53.51
N SER A 2 -21.83 4.86 -53.89
CA SER A 2 -22.09 3.72 -52.99
C SER A 2 -20.83 3.06 -52.41
N LEU A 3 -19.72 2.99 -53.17
CA LEU A 3 -18.47 2.39 -52.71
C LEU A 3 -17.81 3.19 -51.57
N ALA A 4 -17.78 4.52 -51.68
CA ALA A 4 -17.21 5.39 -50.65
C ALA A 4 -18.03 5.32 -49.35
N LEU A 5 -19.36 5.24 -49.46
CA LEU A 5 -20.26 5.05 -48.32
C LEU A 5 -20.05 3.68 -47.67
N ALA A 6 -19.87 2.62 -48.46
CA ALA A 6 -19.60 1.28 -47.96
C ALA A 6 -18.25 1.21 -47.21
N VAL A 7 -17.20 1.84 -47.76
CA VAL A 7 -15.89 1.92 -47.12
C VAL A 7 -15.96 2.72 -45.82
N GLY A 8 -16.64 3.87 -45.82
CA GLY A 8 -16.85 4.67 -44.62
C GLY A 8 -17.61 3.91 -43.53
N ALA A 9 -18.66 3.17 -43.91
CA ALA A 9 -19.41 2.33 -42.98
C ALA A 9 -18.55 1.21 -42.39
N LEU A 10 -17.72 0.54 -43.22
CA LEU A 10 -16.84 -0.53 -42.76
C LEU A 10 -15.78 -0.02 -41.78
N LEU A 11 -15.21 1.17 -42.04
CA LEU A 11 -14.26 1.83 -41.15
C LEU A 11 -14.91 2.24 -39.83
N ALA A 12 -16.12 2.79 -39.88
CA ALA A 12 -16.86 3.17 -38.67
C ALA A 12 -17.15 1.95 -37.79
N VAL A 13 -17.61 0.84 -38.37
CA VAL A 13 -17.82 -0.43 -37.66
C VAL A 13 -16.50 -0.96 -37.10
N GLY A 14 -15.40 -0.91 -37.87
CA GLY A 14 -14.08 -1.31 -37.40
C GLY A 14 -13.60 -0.50 -36.19
N CYS A 15 -13.75 0.81 -36.22
CA CYS A 15 -13.42 1.69 -35.08
C CYS A 15 -14.25 1.36 -33.83
N VAL A 16 -15.57 1.16 -34.00
CA VAL A 16 -16.46 0.79 -32.89
C VAL A 16 -16.05 -0.56 -32.31
N VAL A 17 -15.76 -1.56 -33.14
CA VAL A 17 -15.32 -2.88 -32.67
C VAL A 17 -13.98 -2.81 -31.99
N LEU A 18 -13.01 -2.04 -32.50
CA LEU A 18 -11.70 -1.87 -31.86
C LEU A 18 -11.81 -1.24 -30.47
N VAL A 19 -12.70 -0.26 -30.30
CA VAL A 19 -12.94 0.41 -29.01
C VAL A 19 -13.79 -0.44 -28.07
N ALA A 20 -14.77 -1.18 -28.57
CA ALA A 20 -15.66 -2.03 -27.75
C ALA A 20 -15.04 -3.39 -27.40
N ALA A 21 -14.12 -3.91 -28.23
CA ALA A 21 -13.41 -5.16 -28.00
C ALA A 21 -12.75 -5.27 -26.61
N PRO A 22 -12.05 -4.25 -26.06
CA PRO A 22 -11.52 -4.32 -24.70
C PRO A 22 -12.60 -4.35 -23.61
N PHE A 23 -13.80 -3.83 -23.85
CA PHE A 23 -14.90 -3.87 -22.87
C PHE A 23 -15.66 -5.21 -22.89
N LEU A 24 -15.72 -5.87 -24.05
CA LEU A 24 -16.34 -7.19 -24.23
C LEU A 24 -15.38 -8.34 -23.95
N ARG A 25 -14.07 -8.08 -24.03
CA ARG A 25 -13.06 -8.95 -23.44
C ARG A 25 -13.16 -8.79 -21.94
N GLU A 26 -13.97 -9.64 -21.32
CA GLU A 26 -13.72 -10.00 -19.92
C GLU A 26 -12.23 -10.33 -19.83
N PRO A 27 -11.44 -9.60 -19.05
CA PRO A 27 -10.08 -10.00 -18.80
C PRO A 27 -10.22 -11.37 -18.13
N ALA A 28 -9.96 -12.46 -18.84
CA ALA A 28 -9.63 -13.71 -18.19
C ALA A 28 -8.47 -13.32 -17.27
N PRO A 29 -8.70 -13.24 -15.96
CA PRO A 29 -7.71 -12.67 -15.09
C PRO A 29 -6.58 -13.70 -15.11
N ALA A 30 -5.49 -13.37 -15.79
CA ALA A 30 -4.26 -14.16 -15.69
C ALA A 30 -3.78 -14.22 -14.23
N ASP A 31 -4.36 -13.40 -13.35
CA ASP A 31 -4.32 -13.54 -11.92
C ASP A 31 -5.65 -13.08 -11.31
N ASP A 32 -6.52 -14.03 -10.95
CA ASP A 32 -7.68 -13.80 -10.08
C ASP A 32 -7.22 -13.58 -8.61
N ARG A 33 -6.12 -12.84 -8.45
CA ARG A 33 -5.42 -12.53 -7.18
C ARG A 33 -5.74 -11.15 -6.64
N LEU A 34 -6.61 -10.40 -7.32
CA LEU A 34 -7.02 -9.06 -6.90
C LEU A 34 -7.76 -9.02 -5.55
N LEU A 35 -8.09 -10.16 -4.92
CA LEU A 35 -8.74 -10.21 -3.60
C LEU A 35 -7.95 -10.89 -2.48
N ARG A 36 -6.73 -11.40 -2.72
CA ARG A 36 -5.91 -11.93 -1.63
C ARG A 36 -4.59 -11.18 -1.57
N PRO A 37 -4.30 -10.46 -0.48
CA PRO A 37 -2.97 -9.91 -0.27
C PRO A 37 -1.98 -11.06 -0.46
N ASP A 38 -1.05 -10.90 -1.40
CA ASP A 38 0.04 -11.86 -1.55
C ASP A 38 0.78 -11.99 -0.21
N ALA A 39 1.34 -13.15 0.10
CA ALA A 39 2.07 -13.38 1.34
C ALA A 39 3.22 -12.38 1.53
N ALA A 40 3.76 -11.81 0.44
CA ALA A 40 4.71 -10.71 0.49
C ALA A 40 4.06 -9.39 0.94
N GLN A 41 2.85 -9.08 0.45
CA GLN A 41 2.09 -7.89 0.81
C GLN A 41 1.62 -7.94 2.27
N GLN A 42 1.19 -9.11 2.75
CA GLN A 42 0.83 -9.31 4.15
C GLN A 42 2.05 -9.18 5.08
N ARG A 43 3.21 -9.70 4.68
CA ARG A 43 4.48 -9.50 5.42
C ARG A 43 4.89 -8.03 5.48
N ARG A 44 4.76 -7.30 4.36
CA ARG A 44 5.02 -5.85 4.32
C ARG A 44 4.07 -5.05 5.20
N LEU A 45 2.79 -5.41 5.21
CA LEU A 45 1.79 -4.77 6.04
C LEU A 45 2.07 -5.00 7.53
N ALA A 46 2.30 -6.26 7.94
CA ALA A 46 2.64 -6.59 9.31
C ALA A 46 3.90 -5.85 9.79
N ALA A 47 4.93 -5.79 8.95
CA ALA A 47 6.15 -5.10 9.29
C ALA A 47 5.95 -3.56 9.39
N ALA A 48 5.07 -2.98 8.57
CA ALA A 48 4.68 -1.58 8.67
C ALA A 48 3.89 -1.29 9.97
N GLU A 49 2.98 -2.18 10.36
CA GLU A 49 2.24 -2.09 11.62
C GLU A 49 3.17 -2.15 12.85
N ASP A 50 4.14 -3.07 12.84
CA ASP A 50 5.12 -3.21 13.91
C ASP A 50 6.00 -1.95 14.07
N ARG A 51 6.42 -1.36 12.95
CA ARG A 51 7.12 -0.06 12.94
C ARG A 51 6.26 1.04 13.55
N ASP A 52 5.02 1.16 13.11
CA ASP A 52 4.14 2.24 13.54
C ASP A 52 3.82 2.11 15.03
N ARG A 53 3.66 0.88 15.53
CA ARG A 53 3.51 0.61 16.97
C ARG A 53 4.75 1.02 17.76
N ALA A 54 5.96 0.67 17.30
CA ALA A 54 7.19 1.04 17.98
C ALA A 54 7.42 2.57 18.00
N LEU A 55 7.10 3.26 16.91
CA LEU A 55 7.19 4.72 16.82
C LEU A 55 6.12 5.42 17.68
N SER A 56 4.92 4.86 17.77
CA SER A 56 3.86 5.41 18.62
C SER A 56 4.23 5.33 20.10
N ALA A 57 4.78 4.21 20.55
CA ALA A 57 5.24 4.04 21.94
C ALA A 57 6.34 5.03 22.33
N LEU A 58 7.28 5.33 21.41
CA LEU A 58 8.28 6.38 21.62
C LEU A 58 7.65 7.78 21.75
N LYS A 59 6.70 8.10 20.85
CA LYS A 59 6.01 9.40 20.88
C LYS A 59 5.19 9.60 22.14
N GLU A 60 4.52 8.56 22.61
CA GLU A 60 3.73 8.58 23.84
C GLU A 60 4.62 8.81 25.06
N LEU A 61 5.76 8.11 25.15
CA LEU A 61 6.74 8.34 26.22
C LEU A 61 7.31 9.77 26.21
N GLU A 62 7.64 10.31 25.03
CA GLU A 62 8.11 11.69 24.89
C GLU A 62 7.03 12.72 25.28
N PHE A 63 5.76 12.42 24.99
CA PHE A 63 4.63 13.26 25.37
C PHE A 63 4.38 13.22 26.89
N ASP A 64 4.43 12.04 27.50
CA ASP A 64 4.26 11.87 28.93
C ASP A 64 5.40 12.52 29.74
N HIS A 65 6.62 12.51 29.21
CA HIS A 65 7.73 13.29 29.77
C HIS A 65 7.48 14.79 29.69
N ARG A 66 7.08 15.31 28.52
CA ARG A 66 6.80 16.74 28.33
C ARG A 66 5.64 17.23 29.20
N THR A 67 4.66 16.38 29.45
CA THR A 67 3.51 16.70 30.31
C THR A 67 3.80 16.49 31.80
N GLY A 68 5.01 16.02 32.15
CA GLY A 68 5.44 15.81 33.54
C GLY A 68 4.84 14.57 34.20
N LYS A 69 4.22 13.67 33.44
CA LYS A 69 3.69 12.39 33.94
C LYS A 69 4.78 11.34 34.17
N VAL A 70 5.90 11.45 33.46
CA VAL A 70 7.08 10.59 33.60
C VAL A 70 8.24 11.43 34.09
N SER A 71 8.94 10.94 35.11
CA SER A 71 10.10 11.65 35.66
C SER A 71 11.27 11.64 34.67
N ASP A 72 12.18 12.60 34.82
CA ASP A 72 13.35 12.75 33.95
C ASP A 72 14.28 11.51 34.02
N ASP A 73 14.31 10.84 35.17
CA ASP A 73 15.13 9.64 35.41
C ASP A 73 14.48 8.39 34.82
N ASP A 74 13.16 8.22 34.97
CA ASP A 74 12.40 7.13 34.34
C ASP A 74 12.45 7.24 32.80
N TYR A 75 12.35 8.46 32.28
CA TYR A 75 12.50 8.72 30.85
C TYR A 75 13.89 8.32 30.34
N ARG A 76 14.95 8.68 31.07
CA ARG A 76 16.34 8.29 30.72
C ARG A 76 16.55 6.78 30.73
N GLU A 77 15.85 6.04 31.57
CA GLU A 77 15.92 4.58 31.63
C GLU A 77 15.13 3.89 30.50
N LEU A 78 13.95 4.41 30.15
CA LEU A 78 13.03 3.77 29.19
C LEU A 78 13.35 4.09 27.71
N VAL A 79 13.85 5.29 27.41
CA VAL A 79 14.16 5.74 26.04
C VAL A 79 15.14 4.83 25.29
N PRO A 80 16.28 4.39 25.88
CA PRO A 80 17.24 3.54 25.19
C PRO A 80 16.63 2.20 24.75
N VAL A 81 15.77 1.61 25.58
CA VAL A 81 15.11 0.33 25.31
C VAL A 81 14.11 0.47 24.16
N LEU A 82 13.28 1.52 24.19
CA LEU A 82 12.31 1.79 23.14
C LEU A 82 12.97 2.18 21.82
N ARG A 83 14.06 2.96 21.84
CA ARG A 83 14.84 3.29 20.64
C ARG A 83 15.46 2.04 20.02
N ARG A 84 15.99 1.13 20.85
CA ARG A 84 16.51 -0.14 20.37
C ARG A 84 15.42 -0.99 19.72
N ARG A 85 14.24 -1.11 20.35
CA ARG A 85 13.10 -1.83 19.76
C ARG A 85 12.67 -1.22 18.42
N ALA A 86 12.57 0.10 18.33
CA ALA A 86 12.24 0.79 17.08
C ALA A 86 13.31 0.58 15.99
N ALA A 87 14.60 0.59 16.35
CA ALA A 87 15.68 0.31 15.41
C ALA A 87 15.68 -1.14 14.93
N GLU A 88 15.32 -2.10 15.80
CA GLU A 88 15.16 -3.52 15.46
C GLU A 88 14.00 -3.72 14.47
N THR A 89 12.84 -3.09 14.69
CA THR A 89 11.73 -3.13 13.72
C THR A 89 12.07 -2.48 12.40
N LEU A 90 12.78 -1.35 12.41
CA LEU A 90 13.22 -0.68 11.17
C LEU A 90 14.22 -1.52 10.36
N ARG A 91 15.16 -2.21 11.03
CA ARG A 91 16.10 -3.13 10.37
C ARG A 91 15.44 -4.37 9.79
N ALA A 92 14.34 -4.83 10.38
CA ALA A 92 13.61 -5.99 9.87
C ALA A 92 12.85 -5.70 8.55
N ILE A 93 12.67 -4.42 8.20
CA ILE A 93 11.92 -3.96 7.02
C ILE A 93 12.84 -3.60 5.84
N GLY A 94 14.10 -3.24 6.11
CA GLY A 94 15.10 -2.82 5.11
C GLY A 94 15.94 -3.98 4.60
#